data_AF-A0A538GX52-F1
#
_entry.id   AF-A0A538GX52-F1
#
_cell.length_a   1.000
_cell.length_b   1.000
_cell.length_c   1.000
_cell.angle_alpha   90.00
_cell.angle_beta   90.00
_cell.angle_gamma   90.00
#
_symmetry.space_group_name_H-M   'P 1'
#
loop_
_entity.id
_entity.type
_entity.pdbx_description
1 polymer ?
#
loop_
_entity_poly.entity_id
_entity_poly.type
_entity_poly.pdbx_seq_one_letter_code
_entity_poly.pdbx_strand_id
1 'polypeptide(L)'
;MILRAGAHALAKAAAVVAQRLMLRTERTPMRALWAGVHELAIGLVSAGFARTNSASVYVKGSFGFGDPVYGVSDIDLVIVVPSAGERTTEARAVASVKRHWSKVVAAFPPLHELFHIFVYDGQSLRDAVSAPCFTFGLDRHPPRAGFLGPEPLVDEMGLQERPELYGAPREWRLVRGRSAEVVPPPDEISYRRLTSWLELQFWWRYVFPACVDPRGPRLPYLCVKLVAEPARIWLWLAHTEQHFSRVDVLRRAMQQLPEEEEAFRSALELHRALPTSPAPPLAETLPHLVRLSSLIATELCRQLEPAGATEVQLTGAEGTAIAEGGLRSLSDTPWLPLVDWRARTVPPLPDEVFRLIEADPRDPRALADAAVSECAGEYPVLRAEKLLILPAARAEGRGRGSEPEHGSARFHRLKLRGIQCPPTDPVSFALADGNRTALFPNVPGWSARDSALRAVAEHAAWLAAGRTDGNVRGWVAAQTSAAPPAAVSLGRLFTAARAGLFLESLADQAELALTVNAVADRLAARNPATAAVVEDAVTGYAGWRGEHAVAPAPELVEAFAALVANLPAYDPKGAGRSEQA
;
A
#
# COMPACT_ATOMS: atom_id res chain seq x y z
N MET A 1 27.43 3.66 28.61
CA MET A 1 26.46 4.15 27.61
C MET A 1 27.09 5.11 26.60
N ILE A 2 27.84 6.12 27.04
CA ILE A 2 28.52 7.12 26.18
C ILE A 2 29.51 6.50 25.18
N LEU A 3 30.29 5.48 25.58
CA LEU A 3 31.23 4.77 24.70
C LEU A 3 30.55 3.97 23.55
N ARG A 4 29.35 3.41 23.78
CA ARG A 4 28.58 2.71 22.73
C ARG A 4 27.96 3.69 21.73
N ALA A 5 27.52 4.86 22.19
CA ALA A 5 26.99 5.91 21.32
C ALA A 5 28.08 6.50 20.41
N GLY A 6 29.29 6.74 20.94
CA GLY A 6 30.44 7.22 20.16
C GLY A 6 30.90 6.22 19.09
N ALA A 7 31.01 4.93 19.44
CA ALA A 7 31.37 3.87 18.49
C ALA A 7 30.34 3.70 17.36
N HIS A 8 29.04 3.85 17.68
CA HIS A 8 27.97 3.79 16.70
C HIS A 8 28.01 4.98 15.72
N ALA A 9 28.28 6.19 16.20
CA ALA A 9 28.42 7.39 15.36
C ALA A 9 29.63 7.28 14.41
N LEU A 10 30.78 6.81 14.91
CA LEU A 10 31.98 6.55 14.11
C LEU A 10 31.76 5.48 13.03
N ALA A 11 31.13 4.36 13.38
CA ALA A 11 30.79 3.31 12.42
C ALA A 11 29.85 3.81 11.32
N LYS A 12 28.89 4.67 11.67
CA LYS A 12 27.98 5.30 10.70
C LYS A 12 28.71 6.28 9.79
N ALA A 13 29.61 7.10 10.32
CA ALA A 13 30.42 8.02 9.51
C ALA A 13 31.33 7.25 8.53
N ALA A 14 31.98 6.18 8.99
CA ALA A 14 32.78 5.31 8.14
C ALA A 14 31.95 4.63 7.04
N ALA A 15 30.73 4.17 7.36
CA ALA A 15 29.81 3.58 6.38
C ALA A 15 29.42 4.59 5.28
N VAL A 16 29.16 5.85 5.63
CA VAL A 16 28.85 6.91 4.65
C VAL A 16 30.05 7.20 3.75
N VAL A 17 31.27 7.25 4.30
CA VAL A 17 32.49 7.43 3.51
C VAL A 17 32.71 6.26 2.56
N ALA A 18 32.55 5.02 3.03
CA ALA A 18 32.66 3.82 2.22
C ALA A 18 31.62 3.81 1.08
N GLN A 19 30.35 4.14 1.38
CA GLN A 19 29.29 4.26 0.37
C GLN A 19 29.65 5.29 -0.71
N ARG A 20 30.16 6.47 -0.33
CA ARG A 20 30.61 7.49 -1.29
C ARG A 20 31.77 7.02 -2.14
N LEU A 21 32.73 6.31 -1.56
CA LEU A 21 33.86 5.74 -2.30
C LEU A 21 33.39 4.69 -3.31
N MET A 22 32.52 3.77 -2.88
CA MET A 22 31.92 2.75 -3.74
C MET A 22 31.19 3.39 -4.92
N LEU A 23 30.35 4.39 -4.64
CA LEU A 23 29.60 5.12 -5.67
C LEU A 23 30.54 5.84 -6.65
N ARG A 24 31.57 6.55 -6.17
CA ARG A 24 32.54 7.25 -7.03
C ARG A 24 33.35 6.32 -7.93
N THR A 25 33.58 5.10 -7.48
CA THR A 25 34.41 4.10 -8.19
C THR A 25 33.57 3.06 -8.94
N GLU A 26 32.25 3.20 -8.95
CA GLU A 26 31.28 2.30 -9.58
C GLU A 26 31.49 2.16 -11.09
N ARG A 27 32.13 3.13 -11.75
CA ARG A 27 32.45 3.11 -13.20
C ARG A 27 33.90 2.82 -13.53
N THR A 28 34.67 2.42 -12.53
CA THR A 28 36.08 2.08 -12.68
C THR A 28 36.24 0.56 -12.62
N PRO A 29 37.43 0.01 -12.89
CA PRO A 29 37.70 -1.42 -12.67
C PRO A 29 37.38 -1.91 -11.24
N MET A 30 37.30 -1.01 -10.25
CA MET A 30 36.86 -1.32 -8.89
C MET A 30 35.42 -1.83 -8.78
N ARG A 31 34.57 -1.64 -9.80
CA ARG A 31 33.21 -2.21 -9.82
C ARG A 31 33.23 -3.72 -9.61
N ALA A 32 34.20 -4.43 -10.20
CA ALA A 32 34.35 -5.88 -10.04
C ALA A 32 34.70 -6.25 -8.59
N LEU A 33 35.51 -5.44 -7.91
CA LEU A 33 35.79 -5.62 -6.48
C LEU A 33 34.52 -5.43 -5.66
N TRP A 34 33.77 -4.37 -5.89
CA TRP A 34 32.52 -4.13 -5.16
C TRP A 34 31.49 -5.21 -5.39
N ALA A 35 31.38 -5.71 -6.62
CA ALA A 35 30.56 -6.88 -6.93
C ALA A 35 30.97 -8.10 -6.10
N GLY A 36 32.27 -8.43 -6.08
CA GLY A 36 32.80 -9.54 -5.29
C GLY A 36 32.56 -9.38 -3.79
N VAL A 37 32.75 -8.17 -3.24
CA VAL A 37 32.51 -7.88 -1.82
C VAL A 37 31.04 -8.06 -1.45
N HIS A 38 30.10 -7.57 -2.27
CA HIS A 38 28.67 -7.71 -1.99
C HIS A 38 28.20 -9.15 -2.16
N GLU A 39 28.63 -9.86 -3.21
CA GLU A 39 28.30 -11.28 -3.39
C GLU A 39 28.86 -12.15 -2.27
N LEU A 40 30.08 -11.86 -1.79
CA LEU A 40 30.65 -12.54 -0.62
C LEU A 40 29.81 -12.25 0.63
N ALA A 41 29.42 -10.99 0.87
CA ALA A 41 28.60 -10.62 2.01
C ALA A 41 27.22 -11.32 1.95
N ILE A 42 26.56 -11.31 0.80
CA ILE A 42 25.29 -12.02 0.54
C ILE A 42 25.47 -13.52 0.82
N GLY A 43 26.54 -14.13 0.28
CA GLY A 43 26.82 -15.55 0.46
C GLY A 43 27.08 -15.94 1.92
N LEU A 44 27.84 -15.13 2.68
CA LEU A 44 28.15 -15.39 4.09
C LEU A 44 26.91 -15.26 4.98
N VAL A 45 26.14 -14.18 4.81
CA VAL A 45 24.89 -13.96 5.56
C VAL A 45 23.89 -15.08 5.25
N SER A 46 23.72 -15.42 3.96
CA SER A 46 22.83 -16.50 3.52
C SER A 46 23.28 -17.87 4.05
N ALA A 47 24.58 -18.14 4.12
CA ALA A 47 25.13 -19.36 4.70
C ALA A 47 24.84 -19.49 6.19
N GLY A 48 24.85 -18.39 6.94
CA GLY A 48 24.48 -18.36 8.35
C GLY A 48 23.05 -18.86 8.57
N PHE A 49 22.09 -18.36 7.77
CA PHE A 49 20.68 -18.74 7.87
C PHE A 49 20.40 -20.16 7.38
N ALA A 50 20.95 -20.55 6.22
CA ALA A 50 20.72 -21.86 5.63
C ALA A 50 21.24 -23.01 6.51
N ARG A 51 22.41 -22.83 7.16
CA ARG A 51 22.99 -23.87 8.04
C ARG A 51 22.22 -24.06 9.34
N THR A 52 21.64 -22.98 9.87
CA THR A 52 21.03 -22.99 11.21
C THR A 52 19.55 -23.35 11.20
N ASN A 53 18.86 -23.13 10.08
CA ASN A 53 17.39 -23.27 10.02
C ASN A 53 16.90 -24.08 8.81
N SER A 54 17.79 -24.74 8.06
CA SER A 54 17.47 -25.41 6.79
C SER A 54 16.70 -24.51 5.80
N ALA A 55 16.92 -23.20 5.90
CA ALA A 55 16.16 -22.20 5.18
C ALA A 55 16.66 -22.01 3.75
N SER A 56 15.75 -21.60 2.88
CA SER A 56 16.04 -21.11 1.54
C SER A 56 16.18 -19.60 1.56
N VAL A 57 17.23 -19.09 0.94
CA VAL A 57 17.57 -17.67 0.96
C VAL A 57 17.63 -17.14 -0.46
N TYR A 58 16.84 -16.10 -0.72
CA TYR A 58 16.79 -15.38 -1.97
C TYR A 58 17.28 -13.96 -1.78
N VAL A 59 17.77 -13.37 -2.87
CA VAL A 59 18.03 -11.94 -2.98
C VAL A 59 17.11 -11.34 -4.03
N LYS A 60 16.54 -10.16 -3.74
CA LYS A 60 15.62 -9.45 -4.64
C LYS A 60 16.13 -8.06 -4.99
N GLY A 61 15.36 -7.34 -5.82
CA GLY A 61 15.67 -5.98 -6.23
C GLY A 61 16.94 -5.92 -7.08
N SER A 62 17.70 -4.83 -6.96
CA SER A 62 18.83 -4.59 -7.87
C SER A 62 19.91 -5.68 -7.82
N PHE A 63 20.10 -6.34 -6.66
CA PHE A 63 21.01 -7.49 -6.52
C PHE A 63 20.40 -8.83 -6.99
N GLY A 64 19.08 -8.95 -7.00
CA GLY A 64 18.36 -10.07 -7.64
C GLY A 64 18.47 -10.01 -9.16
N PHE A 65 18.34 -8.81 -9.72
CA PHE A 65 18.37 -8.54 -11.17
C PHE A 65 19.77 -8.44 -11.78
N GLY A 66 20.82 -8.37 -10.96
CA GLY A 66 22.19 -8.21 -11.44
C GLY A 66 22.54 -6.78 -11.91
N ASP A 67 21.73 -5.78 -11.53
CA ASP A 67 21.94 -4.36 -11.87
C ASP A 67 22.06 -3.45 -10.62
N PRO A 68 22.95 -3.74 -9.64
CA PRO A 68 23.13 -2.90 -8.47
C PRO A 68 23.95 -1.63 -8.77
N VAL A 69 23.59 -0.55 -8.07
CA VAL A 69 24.39 0.68 -7.96
C VAL A 69 25.11 0.66 -6.62
N TYR A 70 26.39 0.25 -6.63
CA TYR A 70 27.17 0.08 -5.41
C TYR A 70 27.33 1.41 -4.65
N GLY A 71 27.16 1.36 -3.33
CA GLY A 71 27.14 2.54 -2.46
C GLY A 71 25.78 3.24 -2.35
N VAL A 72 24.78 2.82 -3.12
CA VAL A 72 23.40 3.34 -3.07
C VAL A 72 22.38 2.24 -2.83
N SER A 73 22.48 1.13 -3.58
CA SER A 73 21.59 -0.03 -3.46
C SER A 73 21.76 -0.73 -2.11
N ASP A 74 20.63 -0.99 -1.47
CA ASP A 74 20.45 -1.91 -0.35
C ASP A 74 20.31 -3.36 -0.84
N ILE A 75 20.47 -4.31 0.09
CA ILE A 75 20.35 -5.75 -0.13
C ILE A 75 19.08 -6.24 0.56
N ASP A 76 18.11 -6.65 -0.24
CA ASP A 76 16.88 -7.26 0.26
C ASP A 76 17.01 -8.79 0.20
N LEU A 77 16.97 -9.45 1.36
CA LEU A 77 16.97 -10.90 1.48
C LEU A 77 15.58 -11.42 1.86
N VAL A 78 15.14 -12.45 1.17
CA VAL A 78 13.93 -13.21 1.52
C VAL A 78 14.36 -14.57 2.04
N ILE A 79 13.99 -14.89 3.27
CA ILE A 79 14.33 -16.13 3.97
C ILE A 79 13.05 -16.95 4.14
N VAL A 80 13.05 -18.16 3.60
CA VAL A 80 11.92 -19.09 3.67
C VAL A 80 12.32 -20.28 4.52
N VAL A 81 11.68 -20.43 5.68
CA VAL A 81 11.88 -21.60 6.53
C VAL A 81 10.99 -22.76 6.05
N PRO A 82 11.47 -24.02 6.10
CA PRO A 82 10.66 -25.17 5.71
C PRO A 82 9.36 -25.25 6.52
N SER A 83 8.26 -25.59 5.84
CA SER A 83 7.00 -25.90 6.49
C SER A 83 7.12 -27.23 7.21
N ALA A 84 6.88 -27.25 8.52
CA ALA A 84 6.93 -28.45 9.35
C ALA A 84 5.55 -29.10 9.52
N GLY A 85 4.52 -28.57 8.85
CA GLY A 85 3.12 -29.04 8.94
C GLY A 85 2.37 -28.59 10.20
N GLU A 86 3.09 -28.13 11.23
CA GLU A 86 2.51 -27.55 12.45
C GLU A 86 2.78 -26.04 12.56
N ARG A 87 1.71 -25.23 12.58
CA ARG A 87 1.78 -23.75 12.66
C ARG A 87 2.65 -23.24 13.81
N THR A 88 2.57 -23.87 14.99
CA THR A 88 3.35 -23.42 16.16
C THR A 88 4.85 -23.64 15.98
N THR A 89 5.23 -24.72 15.29
CA THR A 89 6.62 -25.06 14.98
C THR A 89 7.17 -24.11 13.91
N GLU A 90 6.36 -23.75 12.91
CA GLU A 90 6.70 -22.76 11.88
C GLU A 90 6.91 -21.36 12.47
N ALA A 91 6.00 -20.89 13.33
CA ALA A 91 6.13 -19.60 14.01
C ALA A 91 7.40 -19.53 14.88
N ARG A 92 7.76 -20.62 15.58
CA ARG A 92 9.01 -20.69 16.35
C ARG A 92 10.24 -20.61 15.46
N ALA A 93 10.23 -21.26 14.28
CA ALA A 93 11.32 -21.23 13.32
C ALA A 93 11.53 -19.81 12.75
N VAL A 94 10.45 -19.15 12.31
CA VAL A 94 10.48 -17.74 11.87
C VAL A 94 11.03 -16.83 12.97
N ALA A 95 10.53 -16.97 14.21
CA ALA A 95 11.00 -16.17 15.35
C ALA A 95 12.47 -16.46 15.69
N SER A 96 12.96 -17.69 15.49
CA SER A 96 14.36 -18.06 15.67
C SER A 96 15.28 -17.31 14.70
N VAL A 97 14.92 -17.29 13.41
CA VAL A 97 15.65 -16.54 12.36
C VAL A 97 15.71 -15.06 12.72
N LYS A 98 14.57 -14.45 13.07
CA LYS A 98 14.51 -13.04 13.46
C LYS A 98 15.39 -12.74 14.68
N ARG A 99 15.32 -13.56 15.74
CA ARG A 99 16.19 -13.41 16.92
C ARG A 99 17.66 -13.57 16.59
N HIS A 100 18.02 -14.51 15.71
CA HIS A 100 19.39 -14.69 15.26
C HIS A 100 19.90 -13.44 14.54
N TRP A 101 19.10 -12.89 13.62
CA TRP A 101 19.43 -11.64 12.93
C TRP A 101 19.60 -10.46 13.89
N SER A 102 18.71 -10.29 14.86
CA SER A 102 18.83 -9.23 15.87
C SER A 102 20.14 -9.33 16.65
N LYS A 103 20.62 -10.55 16.96
CA LYS A 103 21.92 -10.77 17.61
C LYS A 103 23.09 -10.38 16.68
N VAL A 104 23.01 -10.73 15.39
CA VAL A 104 24.04 -10.38 14.39
C VAL A 104 24.11 -8.86 14.22
N VAL A 105 22.98 -8.18 14.07
CA VAL A 105 22.91 -6.72 13.97
C VAL A 105 23.39 -6.04 15.24
N ALA A 106 23.06 -6.57 16.43
CA ALA A 106 23.56 -6.02 17.68
C ALA A 106 25.09 -6.12 17.79
N ALA A 107 25.69 -7.17 17.24
CA ALA A 107 27.14 -7.34 17.18
C ALA A 107 27.81 -6.49 16.09
N PHE A 108 27.15 -6.30 14.95
CA PHE A 108 27.67 -5.50 13.83
C PHE A 108 26.56 -4.60 13.22
N PRO A 109 26.29 -3.43 13.85
CA PRO A 109 25.19 -2.54 13.48
C PRO A 109 25.13 -2.07 12.02
N PRO A 110 26.25 -1.85 11.30
CA PRO A 110 26.20 -1.44 9.89
C PRO A 110 25.42 -2.39 8.98
N LEU A 111 25.29 -3.68 9.33
CA LEU A 111 24.50 -4.63 8.53
C LEU A 111 23.03 -4.25 8.46
N HIS A 112 22.48 -3.63 9.50
CA HIS A 112 21.08 -3.19 9.50
C HIS A 112 20.79 -2.08 8.51
N GLU A 113 21.80 -1.31 8.11
CA GLU A 113 21.67 -0.24 7.12
C GLU A 113 21.87 -0.74 5.67
N LEU A 114 22.43 -1.95 5.52
CA LEU A 114 22.74 -2.56 4.23
C LEU A 114 21.78 -3.70 3.87
N PHE A 115 21.35 -4.49 4.85
CA PHE A 115 20.49 -5.66 4.65
C PHE A 115 19.10 -5.43 5.24
N HIS A 116 18.08 -5.60 4.39
CA HIS A 116 16.70 -5.79 4.79
C HIS A 116 16.37 -7.27 4.69
N ILE A 117 15.79 -7.84 5.76
CA ILE A 117 15.41 -9.25 5.77
C ILE A 117 13.90 -9.40 5.91
N PHE A 118 13.33 -10.28 5.10
CA PHE A 118 11.94 -10.71 5.17
C PHE A 118 11.91 -12.20 5.44
N VAL A 119 11.10 -12.66 6.40
CA VAL A 119 11.12 -14.06 6.85
C VAL A 119 9.73 -14.67 6.76
N TYR A 120 9.58 -15.70 5.93
CA TYR A 120 8.35 -16.44 5.76
C TYR A 120 8.51 -17.91 6.16
N ASP A 121 7.45 -18.52 6.67
CA ASP A 121 7.26 -19.96 6.49
C ASP A 121 6.67 -20.24 5.09
N GLY A 122 6.75 -21.50 4.65
CA GLY A 122 6.30 -21.89 3.31
C GLY A 122 4.82 -21.62 3.04
N GLN A 123 3.94 -21.74 4.05
CA GLN A 123 2.50 -21.50 3.85
C GLN A 123 2.19 -20.00 3.79
N SER A 124 2.76 -19.21 4.69
CA SER A 124 2.62 -17.75 4.69
C SER A 124 3.12 -17.14 3.38
N LEU A 125 4.24 -17.64 2.84
CA LEU A 125 4.71 -17.18 1.53
C LEU A 125 3.73 -17.54 0.40
N ARG A 126 3.25 -18.80 0.34
CA ARG A 126 2.26 -19.22 -0.66
C ARG A 126 1.00 -18.38 -0.61
N ASP A 127 0.51 -18.11 0.59
CA ASP A 127 -0.67 -17.25 0.76
C ASP A 127 -0.36 -15.82 0.32
N ALA A 128 0.78 -15.25 0.72
CA ALA A 128 1.16 -13.88 0.39
C ALA A 128 1.31 -13.62 -1.11
N VAL A 129 1.84 -14.59 -1.89
CA VAL A 129 2.00 -14.45 -3.35
C VAL A 129 0.76 -14.89 -4.15
N SER A 130 -0.25 -15.48 -3.51
CA SER A 130 -1.36 -16.15 -4.21
C SER A 130 -2.19 -15.20 -5.07
N ALA A 131 -2.41 -13.98 -4.61
CA ALA A 131 -3.18 -12.96 -5.29
C ALA A 131 -2.87 -11.57 -4.69
N PRO A 132 -3.07 -10.46 -5.42
CA PRO A 132 -2.99 -9.12 -4.85
C PRO A 132 -4.13 -8.85 -3.85
N CYS A 133 -4.00 -7.81 -3.03
CA CYS A 133 -4.96 -7.47 -1.98
C CYS A 133 -6.41 -7.29 -2.46
N PHE A 134 -6.59 -6.90 -3.73
CA PHE A 134 -7.90 -6.70 -4.35
C PHE A 134 -8.67 -8.00 -4.59
N THR A 135 -7.98 -9.11 -4.83
CA THR A 135 -8.60 -10.40 -5.19
C THR A 135 -8.30 -11.53 -4.21
N PHE A 136 -7.44 -11.29 -3.21
CA PHE A 136 -7.07 -12.30 -2.23
C PHE A 136 -8.26 -12.93 -1.53
N GLY A 137 -8.31 -14.27 -1.58
CA GLY A 137 -9.30 -15.08 -0.90
C GLY A 137 -10.72 -14.97 -1.44
N LEU A 138 -10.95 -14.28 -2.57
CA LEU A 138 -12.27 -14.19 -3.21
C LEU A 138 -12.68 -15.47 -3.95
N ASP A 139 -11.71 -16.34 -4.24
CA ASP A 139 -11.88 -17.67 -4.82
C ASP A 139 -12.43 -18.72 -3.82
N ARG A 140 -12.65 -18.32 -2.56
CA ARG A 140 -13.14 -19.18 -1.48
C ARG A 140 -14.54 -18.76 -1.03
N HIS A 141 -15.29 -19.74 -0.54
CA HIS A 141 -16.59 -19.52 0.10
C HIS A 141 -16.60 -20.09 1.52
N PRO A 142 -16.70 -19.24 2.56
CA PRO A 142 -16.72 -17.77 2.51
C PRO A 142 -15.35 -17.17 2.11
N PRO A 143 -15.30 -15.92 1.60
CA PRO A 143 -14.03 -15.30 1.23
C PRO A 143 -13.11 -15.09 2.44
N ARG A 144 -11.80 -15.23 2.25
CA ARG A 144 -10.80 -15.18 3.34
C ARG A 144 -10.35 -13.74 3.63
N ALA A 145 -10.24 -13.35 4.90
CA ALA A 145 -9.64 -12.08 5.32
C ALA A 145 -8.11 -12.05 5.16
N GLY A 146 -7.55 -10.90 4.77
CA GLY A 146 -6.11 -10.70 4.62
C GLY A 146 -5.52 -9.69 5.62
N PHE A 147 -6.32 -8.77 6.15
CA PHE A 147 -5.84 -7.65 6.96
C PHE A 147 -6.38 -7.66 8.39
N LEU A 148 -7.67 -7.95 8.58
CA LEU A 148 -8.36 -7.90 9.86
C LEU A 148 -8.70 -9.29 10.38
N GLY A 149 -9.05 -9.36 11.67
CA GLY A 149 -9.42 -10.59 12.37
C GLY A 149 -8.29 -11.16 13.23
N PRO A 150 -8.46 -12.38 13.77
CA PRO A 150 -7.58 -12.93 14.79
C PRO A 150 -6.30 -13.54 14.21
N GLU A 151 -6.34 -13.99 12.96
CA GLU A 151 -5.23 -14.57 12.21
C GLU A 151 -5.06 -13.86 10.85
N PRO A 152 -4.70 -12.56 10.83
CA PRO A 152 -4.47 -11.86 9.58
C PRO A 152 -3.28 -12.48 8.83
N LEU A 153 -3.25 -12.32 7.51
CA LEU A 153 -2.19 -12.88 6.67
C LEU A 153 -0.82 -12.32 7.08
N VAL A 154 0.13 -13.22 7.36
CA VAL A 154 1.53 -12.88 7.62
C VAL A 154 2.20 -12.52 6.29
N ASP A 155 2.47 -11.23 6.12
CA ASP A 155 3.01 -10.66 4.89
C ASP A 155 4.10 -9.63 5.21
N GLU A 156 5.30 -10.12 5.51
CA GLU A 156 6.43 -9.31 5.97
C GLU A 156 6.89 -8.26 4.96
N MET A 157 6.75 -8.56 3.67
CA MET A 157 7.23 -7.73 2.57
C MET A 157 6.09 -6.92 1.92
N GLY A 158 4.86 -7.12 2.37
CA GLY A 158 3.68 -6.48 1.80
C GLY A 158 3.41 -6.91 0.35
N LEU A 159 3.56 -8.22 0.06
CA LEU A 159 3.31 -8.84 -1.23
C LEU A 159 1.86 -8.72 -1.69
N GLN A 160 0.91 -8.56 -0.77
CA GLN A 160 -0.47 -8.25 -1.12
C GLN A 160 -0.63 -6.84 -1.69
N GLU A 161 0.02 -5.85 -1.10
CA GLU A 161 -0.03 -4.44 -1.54
C GLU A 161 1.02 -4.11 -2.61
N ARG A 162 2.01 -4.98 -2.79
CA ARG A 162 3.06 -4.90 -3.81
C ARG A 162 3.51 -6.32 -4.20
N PRO A 163 2.78 -7.00 -5.10
CA PRO A 163 3.08 -8.37 -5.55
C PRO A 163 4.37 -8.51 -6.38
N GLU A 164 5.08 -7.40 -6.58
CA GLU A 164 6.10 -7.19 -7.61
C GLU A 164 5.49 -7.22 -9.02
N LEU A 165 6.14 -6.59 -10.01
CA LEU A 165 5.49 -6.30 -11.29
C LEU A 165 5.21 -7.59 -12.08
N TYR A 166 6.18 -8.50 -12.07
CA TYR A 166 6.17 -9.77 -12.79
C TYR A 166 5.80 -10.97 -11.90
N GLY A 167 5.52 -10.72 -10.62
CA GLY A 167 5.26 -11.73 -9.58
C GLY A 167 6.53 -12.13 -8.84
N ALA A 168 6.45 -12.14 -7.51
CA ALA A 168 7.63 -12.19 -6.65
C ALA A 168 8.63 -13.33 -6.90
N PRO A 169 8.22 -14.60 -7.09
CA PRO A 169 9.18 -15.67 -7.37
C PRO A 169 10.00 -15.49 -8.65
N ARG A 170 9.51 -14.70 -9.63
CA ARG A 170 10.23 -14.42 -10.89
C ARG A 170 11.27 -13.31 -10.72
N GLU A 171 11.10 -12.46 -9.72
CA GLU A 171 11.98 -11.31 -9.45
C GLU A 171 13.05 -11.62 -8.39
N TRP A 172 13.10 -12.87 -7.90
CA TRP A 172 14.02 -13.31 -6.85
C TRP A 172 15.08 -14.27 -7.38
N ARG A 173 16.33 -14.04 -6.98
CA ARG A 173 17.45 -14.94 -7.26
C ARG A 173 17.71 -15.83 -6.06
N LEU A 174 17.61 -17.14 -6.24
CA LEU A 174 18.00 -18.11 -5.20
C LEU A 174 19.51 -18.02 -4.96
N VAL A 175 19.91 -17.78 -3.72
CA VAL A 175 21.32 -17.74 -3.30
C VAL A 175 21.72 -19.07 -2.63
N ARG A 176 20.84 -19.62 -1.78
CA ARG A 176 21.13 -20.84 -1.02
C ARG A 176 19.87 -21.59 -0.62
N GLY A 177 19.99 -22.91 -0.43
CA GLY A 177 18.88 -23.79 -0.03
C GLY A 177 18.18 -24.41 -1.23
N ARG A 178 16.99 -24.98 -1.00
CA ARG A 178 16.16 -25.56 -2.08
C ARG A 178 15.15 -24.52 -2.54
N SER A 179 14.88 -24.40 -3.84
CA SER A 179 13.79 -23.52 -4.28
C SER A 179 12.52 -23.90 -3.54
N ALA A 180 11.84 -22.90 -2.97
CA ALA A 180 10.54 -23.07 -2.36
C ALA A 180 9.58 -23.40 -3.51
N GLU A 181 8.70 -24.36 -3.29
CA GLU A 181 7.62 -24.68 -4.23
C GLU A 181 6.58 -23.55 -4.15
N VAL A 182 6.91 -22.42 -4.78
CA VAL A 182 6.04 -21.26 -4.92
C VAL A 182 5.79 -21.10 -6.41
N VAL A 183 4.58 -21.48 -6.83
CA VAL A 183 4.15 -21.30 -8.21
C VAL A 183 3.95 -19.80 -8.43
N PRO A 184 4.62 -19.18 -9.41
CA PRO A 184 4.35 -17.79 -9.73
C PRO A 184 2.89 -17.67 -10.20
N PRO A 185 2.23 -16.54 -9.92
CA PRO A 185 0.87 -16.32 -10.38
C PRO A 185 0.78 -16.46 -11.90
N PRO A 186 -0.37 -16.95 -12.43
CA PRO A 186 -0.56 -17.07 -13.87
C PRO A 186 -0.42 -15.69 -14.53
N ASP A 187 0.18 -15.66 -15.72
CA ASP A 187 0.34 -14.43 -16.49
C ASP A 187 -0.98 -14.06 -17.19
N GLU A 188 -1.96 -13.67 -16.38
CA GLU A 188 -3.27 -13.23 -16.82
C GLU A 188 -3.34 -11.70 -16.88
N ILE A 189 -4.15 -11.20 -17.82
CA ILE A 189 -4.30 -9.76 -18.02
C ILE A 189 -4.88 -9.05 -16.77
N SER A 190 -5.74 -9.72 -16.01
CA SER A 190 -6.28 -9.24 -14.72
C SER A 190 -5.17 -9.02 -13.70
N TYR A 191 -4.31 -10.01 -13.50
CA TYR A 191 -3.18 -9.94 -12.59
C TYR A 191 -2.22 -8.82 -13.01
N ARG A 192 -1.87 -8.75 -14.30
CA ARG A 192 -1.01 -7.71 -14.86
C ARG A 192 -1.52 -6.29 -14.61
N ARG A 193 -2.81 -6.04 -14.81
CA ARG A 193 -3.43 -4.73 -14.56
C ARG A 193 -3.31 -4.32 -13.09
N LEU A 194 -3.62 -5.25 -12.18
CA LEU A 194 -3.52 -5.01 -10.73
C LEU A 194 -2.07 -4.77 -10.29
N THR A 195 -1.11 -5.61 -10.71
CA THR A 195 0.30 -5.43 -10.31
C THR A 195 0.92 -4.17 -10.89
N SER A 196 0.57 -3.82 -12.13
CA SER A 196 1.00 -2.56 -12.77
C SER A 196 0.56 -1.34 -11.96
N TRP A 197 -0.71 -1.30 -11.55
CA TRP A 197 -1.23 -0.19 -10.76
C TRP A 197 -0.65 -0.14 -9.34
N LEU A 198 -0.58 -1.28 -8.65
CA LEU A 198 -0.01 -1.37 -7.31
C LEU A 198 1.47 -0.98 -7.25
N GLU A 199 2.26 -1.38 -8.26
CA GLU A 199 3.66 -0.97 -8.37
C GLU A 199 3.78 0.54 -8.60
N LEU A 200 2.92 1.15 -9.44
CA LEU A 200 2.90 2.60 -9.63
C LEU A 200 2.56 3.33 -8.32
N GLN A 201 1.50 2.89 -7.63
CA GLN A 201 1.12 3.43 -6.32
C GLN A 201 2.25 3.32 -5.29
N PHE A 202 3.02 2.22 -5.32
CA PHE A 202 4.17 2.04 -4.45
C PHE A 202 5.25 3.09 -4.69
N TRP A 203 5.59 3.39 -5.94
CA TRP A 203 6.62 4.39 -6.26
C TRP A 203 6.21 5.81 -5.84
N TRP A 204 4.93 6.15 -5.97
CA TRP A 204 4.41 7.44 -5.51
C TRP A 204 4.57 7.67 -4.00
N ARG A 205 4.71 6.60 -3.19
CA ARG A 205 4.97 6.74 -1.74
C ARG A 205 6.29 7.44 -1.43
N TYR A 206 7.26 7.41 -2.35
CA TYR A 206 8.55 8.06 -2.19
C TYR A 206 8.57 9.49 -2.71
N VAL A 207 7.59 9.89 -3.53
CA VAL A 207 7.54 11.21 -4.17
C VAL A 207 7.25 12.30 -3.14
N PHE A 208 6.22 12.13 -2.32
CA PHE A 208 5.82 13.17 -1.36
C PHE A 208 6.90 13.48 -0.31
N PRO A 209 7.53 12.48 0.34
CA PRO A 209 8.66 12.76 1.23
C PRO A 209 9.86 13.38 0.50
N ALA A 210 10.10 13.04 -0.77
CA ALA A 210 11.16 13.66 -1.56
C ALA A 210 10.86 15.13 -1.89
N CYS A 211 9.60 15.50 -2.05
CA CYS A 211 9.17 16.88 -2.23
C CYS A 211 9.32 17.70 -0.94
N VAL A 212 9.00 17.12 0.22
CA VAL A 212 9.16 17.77 1.54
C VAL A 212 10.64 17.97 1.91
N ASP A 213 11.51 16.99 1.64
CA ASP A 213 12.96 17.11 1.85
C ASP A 213 13.73 16.78 0.56
N PRO A 214 13.96 17.77 -0.32
CA PRO A 214 14.59 17.56 -1.62
C PRO A 214 16.12 17.44 -1.55
N ARG A 215 16.74 17.29 -0.37
CA ARG A 215 18.22 17.33 -0.19
C ARG A 215 18.83 15.99 0.24
N GLY A 216 18.21 14.87 -0.11
CA GLY A 216 18.68 13.53 0.25
C GLY A 216 19.78 12.97 -0.67
N PRO A 217 20.82 12.30 -0.14
CA PRO A 217 21.92 11.73 -0.96
C PRO A 217 21.47 10.57 -1.87
N ARG A 218 20.30 9.97 -1.62
CA ARG A 218 19.71 8.92 -2.46
C ARG A 218 18.73 9.47 -3.51
N LEU A 219 18.36 10.75 -3.43
CA LEU A 219 17.35 11.34 -4.31
C LEU A 219 17.74 11.37 -5.79
N PRO A 220 19.01 11.58 -6.19
CA PRO A 220 19.37 11.50 -7.61
C PRO A 220 19.04 10.12 -8.20
N TYR A 221 19.31 9.04 -7.46
CA TYR A 221 18.96 7.70 -7.92
C TYR A 221 17.45 7.45 -7.83
N LEU A 222 16.74 8.02 -6.84
CA LEU A 222 15.28 7.99 -6.82
C LEU A 222 14.71 8.66 -8.09
N CYS A 223 15.23 9.81 -8.53
CA CYS A 223 14.78 10.48 -9.75
C CYS A 223 14.93 9.58 -10.99
N VAL A 224 16.03 8.81 -11.10
CA VAL A 224 16.16 7.78 -12.16
C VAL A 224 15.04 6.75 -12.06
N LYS A 225 14.73 6.25 -10.85
CA LYS A 225 13.65 5.27 -10.64
C LYS A 225 12.26 5.85 -10.95
N LEU A 226 12.01 7.11 -10.62
CA LEU A 226 10.73 7.79 -10.90
C LEU A 226 10.45 7.97 -12.39
N VAL A 227 11.43 7.73 -13.27
CA VAL A 227 11.23 7.64 -14.73
C VAL A 227 11.26 6.18 -15.19
N ALA A 228 12.28 5.43 -14.78
CA ALA A 228 12.49 4.06 -15.24
C ALA A 228 11.38 3.09 -14.80
N GLU A 229 10.86 3.22 -13.59
CA GLU A 229 9.87 2.28 -13.07
C GLU A 229 8.48 2.48 -13.69
N PRO A 230 7.94 3.71 -13.85
CA PRO A 230 6.75 3.93 -14.66
C PRO A 230 6.90 3.45 -16.10
N ALA A 231 8.07 3.68 -16.73
CA ALA A 231 8.34 3.16 -18.07
C ALA A 231 8.30 1.61 -18.12
N ARG A 232 8.87 0.95 -17.11
CA ARG A 232 8.83 -0.52 -16.96
C ARG A 232 7.38 -1.03 -16.80
N ILE A 233 6.58 -0.34 -15.99
CA ILE A 233 5.16 -0.64 -15.79
C ILE A 233 4.40 -0.51 -17.10
N TRP A 234 4.62 0.59 -17.85
CA TRP A 234 3.96 0.80 -19.13
C TRP A 234 4.34 -0.26 -20.17
N LEU A 235 5.64 -0.59 -20.31
CA LEU A 235 6.10 -1.66 -21.21
C LEU A 235 5.49 -3.02 -20.85
N TRP A 236 5.33 -3.30 -19.55
CA TRP A 236 4.66 -4.52 -19.12
C TRP A 236 3.16 -4.49 -19.46
N LEU A 237 2.46 -3.42 -19.09
CA LEU A 237 1.01 -3.29 -19.26
C LEU A 237 0.60 -3.26 -20.74
N ALA A 238 1.31 -2.50 -21.58
CA ALA A 238 0.97 -2.27 -22.97
C ALA A 238 1.60 -3.31 -23.92
N HIS A 239 2.83 -3.75 -23.64
CA HIS A 239 3.61 -4.59 -24.57
C HIS A 239 3.98 -5.97 -24.02
N THR A 240 3.60 -6.29 -22.77
CA THR A 240 3.90 -7.58 -22.13
C THR A 240 5.41 -7.86 -22.00
N GLU A 241 6.22 -6.80 -22.04
CA GLU A 241 7.68 -6.91 -22.01
C GLU A 241 8.21 -6.95 -20.59
N GLN A 242 9.10 -7.90 -20.31
CA GLN A 242 9.78 -8.03 -19.02
C GLN A 242 11.22 -7.52 -19.14
N HIS A 243 11.54 -6.50 -18.34
CA HIS A 243 12.86 -5.89 -18.31
C HIS A 243 13.30 -5.70 -16.86
N PHE A 244 14.50 -6.18 -16.53
CA PHE A 244 15.03 -6.13 -15.16
C PHE A 244 16.10 -5.04 -14.97
N SER A 245 16.80 -4.63 -16.03
CA SER A 245 17.72 -3.50 -15.99
C SER A 245 17.00 -2.19 -16.26
N ARG A 246 17.25 -1.18 -15.43
CA ARG A 246 16.69 0.17 -15.61
C ARG A 246 17.22 0.84 -16.87
N VAL A 247 18.46 0.55 -17.25
CA VAL A 247 19.07 1.11 -18.46
C VAL A 247 18.38 0.54 -19.70
N ASP A 248 18.10 -0.77 -19.70
CA ASP A 248 17.43 -1.41 -20.83
C ASP A 248 15.97 -1.00 -20.93
N VAL A 249 15.28 -0.85 -19.80
CA VAL A 249 13.94 -0.23 -19.74
C VAL A 249 13.94 1.14 -20.41
N LEU A 250 14.83 2.05 -19.99
CA LEU A 250 14.85 3.42 -20.51
C LEU A 250 15.15 3.45 -22.03
N ARG A 251 16.07 2.62 -22.50
CA ARG A 251 16.36 2.48 -23.94
C ARG A 251 15.17 1.93 -24.72
N ARG A 252 14.49 0.93 -24.17
CA ARG A 252 13.33 0.31 -24.82
C ARG A 252 12.13 1.25 -24.83
N ALA A 253 11.87 1.92 -23.73
CA ALA A 253 10.79 2.91 -23.61
C ALA A 253 10.99 4.06 -24.60
N MET A 254 12.22 4.54 -24.79
CA MET A 254 12.54 5.57 -25.79
C MET A 254 12.20 5.15 -27.24
N GLN A 255 12.22 3.85 -27.55
CA GLN A 255 11.79 3.34 -28.87
C GLN A 255 10.27 3.23 -29.00
N GLN A 256 9.55 3.03 -27.89
CA GLN A 256 8.11 2.78 -27.88
C GLN A 256 7.27 4.04 -27.54
N LEU A 257 7.88 5.02 -26.89
CA LEU A 257 7.32 6.31 -26.48
C LEU A 257 8.27 7.45 -26.88
N PRO A 258 8.49 7.71 -28.19
CA PRO A 258 9.40 8.75 -28.66
C PRO A 258 9.02 10.16 -28.15
N GLU A 259 7.75 10.40 -27.85
CA GLU A 259 7.25 11.64 -27.25
C GLU A 259 7.81 11.92 -25.84
N GLU A 260 8.24 10.89 -25.11
CA GLU A 260 8.89 11.01 -23.79
C GLU A 260 10.42 10.79 -23.86
N GLU A 261 11.02 10.85 -25.06
CA GLU A 261 12.46 10.63 -25.28
C GLU A 261 13.34 11.51 -24.37
N GLU A 262 12.97 12.78 -24.19
CA GLU A 262 13.68 13.71 -23.32
C GLU A 262 13.76 13.22 -21.87
N ALA A 263 12.67 12.66 -21.35
CA ALA A 263 12.60 12.08 -20.01
C ALA A 263 13.60 10.93 -19.86
N PHE A 264 13.58 10.01 -20.84
CA PHE A 264 14.41 8.81 -20.79
C PHE A 264 15.90 9.13 -20.98
N ARG A 265 16.22 10.07 -21.87
CA ARG A 265 17.60 10.56 -22.05
C ARG A 265 18.12 11.22 -20.78
N SER A 266 17.34 12.12 -20.18
CA SER A 266 17.69 12.79 -18.93
C SER A 266 17.91 11.79 -17.78
N ALA A 267 17.04 10.77 -17.66
CA ALA A 267 17.21 9.72 -16.66
C ALA A 267 18.47 8.86 -16.89
N LEU A 268 18.79 8.53 -18.15
CA LEU A 268 20.03 7.82 -18.51
C LEU A 268 21.27 8.66 -18.19
N GLU A 269 21.24 9.95 -18.47
CA GLU A 269 22.33 10.88 -18.15
C GLU A 269 22.50 11.05 -16.64
N LEU A 270 21.41 11.19 -15.89
CA LEU A 270 21.44 11.24 -14.43
C LEU A 270 22.00 9.94 -13.85
N HIS A 271 21.55 8.78 -14.35
CA HIS A 271 22.10 7.48 -14.00
C HIS A 271 23.61 7.43 -14.27
N ARG A 272 24.05 8.07 -15.37
CA ARG A 272 25.47 8.19 -15.68
C ARG A 272 26.26 9.09 -14.74
N ALA A 273 25.63 10.13 -14.23
CA ALA A 273 26.26 11.09 -13.35
C ALA A 273 26.30 10.63 -11.88
N LEU A 274 25.56 9.60 -11.47
CA LEU A 274 25.46 9.15 -10.06
C LEU A 274 26.80 9.08 -9.30
N PRO A 275 27.91 8.56 -9.88
CA PRO A 275 29.22 8.55 -9.21
C PRO A 275 29.72 9.92 -8.73
N THR A 276 29.32 10.99 -9.42
CA THR A 276 29.69 12.37 -9.07
C THR A 276 28.78 12.98 -8.00
N SER A 277 27.75 12.25 -7.55
CA SER A 277 26.76 12.72 -6.58
C SER A 277 26.07 14.03 -7.02
N PRO A 278 25.40 14.04 -8.19
CA PRO A 278 24.78 15.25 -8.71
C PRO A 278 23.67 15.75 -7.79
N ALA A 279 23.30 17.02 -7.93
CA ALA A 279 22.09 17.52 -7.29
C ALA A 279 20.86 16.78 -7.84
N PRO A 280 19.84 16.46 -7.01
CA PRO A 280 18.65 15.76 -7.48
C PRO A 280 17.78 16.69 -8.35
N PRO A 281 17.50 16.33 -9.62
CA PRO A 281 16.68 17.14 -10.52
C PRO A 281 15.18 16.80 -10.34
N LEU A 282 14.67 16.97 -9.11
CA LEU A 282 13.30 16.55 -8.78
C LEU A 282 12.26 17.39 -9.53
N ALA A 283 12.50 18.70 -9.68
CA ALA A 283 11.59 19.62 -10.37
C ALA A 283 11.47 19.30 -11.87
N GLU A 284 12.55 18.82 -12.48
CA GLU A 284 12.57 18.37 -13.87
C GLU A 284 11.97 16.96 -14.01
N THR A 285 12.19 16.09 -13.03
CA THR A 285 11.71 14.69 -13.05
C THR A 285 10.20 14.57 -12.83
N LEU A 286 9.64 15.38 -11.94
CA LEU A 286 8.24 15.26 -11.52
C LEU A 286 7.22 15.44 -12.66
N PRO A 287 7.36 16.42 -13.57
CA PRO A 287 6.51 16.52 -14.76
C PRO A 287 6.47 15.24 -15.60
N HIS A 288 7.62 14.58 -15.78
CA HIS A 288 7.70 13.32 -16.53
C HIS A 288 7.00 12.17 -15.80
N LEU A 289 7.17 12.08 -14.47
CA LEU A 289 6.47 11.07 -13.66
C LEU A 289 4.95 11.23 -13.78
N VAL A 290 4.43 12.46 -13.71
CA VAL A 290 2.99 12.75 -13.84
C VAL A 290 2.48 12.27 -15.20
N ARG A 291 3.16 12.61 -16.30
CA ARG A 291 2.77 12.19 -17.65
C ARG A 291 2.83 10.68 -17.84
N LEU A 292 3.91 10.02 -17.41
CA LEU A 292 4.02 8.56 -17.46
C LEU A 292 2.94 7.87 -16.62
N SER A 293 2.60 8.42 -15.45
CA SER A 293 1.48 7.91 -14.62
C SER A 293 0.14 8.05 -15.35
N SER A 294 -0.08 9.17 -16.03
CA SER A 294 -1.27 9.39 -16.86
C SER A 294 -1.36 8.46 -18.06
N LEU A 295 -0.23 8.17 -18.72
CA LEU A 295 -0.17 7.20 -19.81
C LEU A 295 -0.56 5.80 -19.34
N ILE A 296 -0.06 5.37 -18.19
CA ILE A 296 -0.44 4.09 -17.56
C ILE A 296 -1.94 4.09 -17.21
N ALA A 297 -2.45 5.16 -16.59
CA ALA A 297 -3.88 5.26 -16.28
C ALA A 297 -4.76 5.24 -17.55
N THR A 298 -4.31 5.89 -18.63
CA THR A 298 -5.02 5.91 -19.90
C THR A 298 -5.05 4.54 -20.56
N GLU A 299 -3.91 3.85 -20.61
CA GLU A 299 -3.83 2.49 -21.13
C GLU A 299 -4.68 1.53 -20.29
N LEU A 300 -4.67 1.69 -18.97
CA LEU A 300 -5.50 0.90 -18.08
C LEU A 300 -6.99 1.11 -18.37
N CYS A 301 -7.45 2.36 -18.45
CA CYS A 301 -8.83 2.68 -18.83
C CYS A 301 -9.21 2.06 -20.18
N ARG A 302 -8.35 2.19 -21.20
CA ARG A 302 -8.56 1.64 -22.54
C ARG A 302 -8.71 0.11 -22.52
N GLN A 303 -7.88 -0.57 -21.74
CA GLN A 303 -7.96 -2.03 -21.60
C GLN A 303 -9.21 -2.52 -20.86
N LEU A 304 -9.79 -1.68 -19.99
CA LEU A 304 -10.96 -2.00 -19.17
C LEU A 304 -12.28 -1.65 -19.85
N GLU A 305 -12.29 -0.69 -20.77
CA GLU A 305 -13.49 -0.25 -21.49
C GLU A 305 -14.34 -1.40 -22.06
N PRO A 306 -13.77 -2.44 -22.72
CA PRO A 306 -14.58 -3.54 -23.27
C PRO A 306 -15.30 -4.39 -22.22
N ALA A 307 -14.85 -4.39 -20.97
CA ALA A 307 -15.51 -5.13 -19.90
C ALA A 307 -16.81 -4.46 -19.43
N GLY A 308 -17.02 -3.17 -19.77
CA GLY A 308 -18.11 -2.37 -19.25
C GLY A 308 -17.96 -2.08 -17.75
N ALA A 309 -19.01 -1.47 -17.19
CA ALA A 309 -19.03 -1.09 -15.78
C ALA A 309 -20.43 -1.28 -15.18
N THR A 310 -20.48 -1.49 -13.88
CA THR A 310 -21.69 -1.39 -13.06
C THR A 310 -21.82 0.04 -12.55
N GLU A 311 -22.97 0.65 -12.85
CA GLU A 311 -23.37 1.93 -12.27
C GLU A 311 -23.76 1.74 -10.81
N VAL A 312 -23.13 2.50 -9.91
CA VAL A 312 -23.42 2.48 -8.47
C VAL A 312 -23.88 3.87 -8.04
N GLN A 313 -25.11 3.95 -7.56
CA GLN A 313 -25.66 5.20 -7.01
C GLN A 313 -24.91 5.56 -5.72
N LEU A 314 -24.47 6.81 -5.63
CA LEU A 314 -23.81 7.35 -4.44
C LEU A 314 -24.83 8.13 -3.60
N THR A 315 -24.93 7.80 -2.31
CA THR A 315 -25.86 8.46 -1.39
C THR A 315 -25.17 9.07 -0.18
N GLY A 316 -25.74 10.17 0.33
CA GLY A 316 -25.17 10.93 1.45
C GLY A 316 -24.03 11.88 1.08
N ALA A 317 -23.77 12.13 -0.20
CA ALA A 317 -22.69 13.02 -0.65
C ALA A 317 -22.81 14.47 -0.13
N GLU A 318 -24.03 14.94 0.12
CA GLU A 318 -24.32 16.28 0.64
C GLU A 318 -24.30 16.36 2.17
N GLY A 319 -24.22 15.21 2.86
CA GLY A 319 -24.13 15.16 4.31
C GLY A 319 -22.71 15.51 4.77
N THR A 320 -22.60 16.33 5.81
CA THR A 320 -21.30 16.61 6.44
C THR A 320 -20.71 15.30 6.96
N ALA A 321 -19.50 14.94 6.53
CA ALA A 321 -18.66 14.07 7.34
C ALA A 321 -18.59 14.66 8.74
N ILE A 322 -18.81 13.83 9.76
CA ILE A 322 -18.94 14.26 11.14
C ILE A 322 -17.55 14.65 11.67
N ALA A 323 -17.11 15.84 11.29
CA ALA A 323 -15.92 16.51 11.80
C ALA A 323 -16.19 18.01 11.77
N GLU A 324 -16.95 18.50 12.76
CA GLU A 324 -16.79 19.88 13.21
C GLU A 324 -15.53 19.93 14.09
N GLY A 325 -14.43 20.41 13.52
CA GLY A 325 -13.17 20.57 14.27
C GLY A 325 -11.93 20.38 13.41
N GLY A 326 -11.65 21.34 12.51
CA GLY A 326 -10.43 21.35 11.69
C GLY A 326 -10.65 22.04 10.35
N LEU A 327 -10.05 23.22 10.14
CA LEU A 327 -9.85 23.90 8.84
C LEU A 327 -11.01 23.89 7.82
N ARG A 328 -12.27 24.04 8.25
CA ARG A 328 -13.43 24.25 7.36
C ARG A 328 -13.48 25.64 6.70
N SER A 329 -12.53 26.53 6.98
CA SER A 329 -12.65 27.94 6.62
C SER A 329 -11.39 28.48 5.96
N LEU A 330 -11.13 28.10 4.69
CA LEU A 330 -10.20 28.85 3.81
C LEU A 330 -10.53 28.77 2.30
N SER A 331 -11.50 27.97 1.83
CA SER A 331 -11.93 27.99 0.41
C SER A 331 -13.41 27.63 0.23
N ASP A 332 -14.00 28.06 -0.89
CA ASP A 332 -15.38 27.77 -1.31
C ASP A 332 -15.57 26.32 -1.81
N THR A 333 -14.50 25.51 -1.86
CA THR A 333 -14.55 24.14 -2.36
C THR A 333 -15.03 23.18 -1.28
N PRO A 334 -16.12 22.41 -1.50
CA PRO A 334 -16.65 21.51 -0.50
C PRO A 334 -15.73 20.31 -0.25
N TRP A 335 -15.74 19.82 0.98
CA TRP A 335 -15.16 18.51 1.34
C TRP A 335 -16.10 17.40 0.89
N LEU A 336 -15.54 16.37 0.24
CA LEU A 336 -16.26 15.23 -0.31
C LEU A 336 -15.90 13.95 0.48
N PRO A 337 -16.84 13.02 0.70
CA PRO A 337 -16.52 11.74 1.35
C PRO A 337 -15.46 10.93 0.59
N LEU A 338 -14.45 10.42 1.29
CA LEU A 338 -13.43 9.53 0.73
C LEU A 338 -13.80 8.06 1.02
N VAL A 339 -14.43 7.40 0.05
CA VAL A 339 -14.92 6.01 0.17
C VAL A 339 -14.26 5.11 -0.89
N ASP A 340 -12.96 5.26 -1.04
CA ASP A 340 -12.12 4.46 -1.93
C ASP A 340 -12.06 2.98 -1.49
N TRP A 341 -11.34 2.13 -2.24
CA TRP A 341 -11.21 0.70 -1.86
C TRP A 341 -10.66 0.53 -0.43
N ARG A 342 -9.62 1.28 -0.04
CA ARG A 342 -9.04 1.16 1.29
C ARG A 342 -10.02 1.60 2.39
N ALA A 343 -10.82 2.64 2.17
CA ALA A 343 -11.82 3.14 3.13
C ALA A 343 -12.97 2.14 3.34
N ARG A 344 -13.19 1.24 2.38
CA ARG A 344 -14.19 0.18 2.48
C ARG A 344 -13.63 -1.07 3.14
N THR A 345 -12.43 -1.49 2.73
CA THR A 345 -11.85 -2.78 3.10
C THR A 345 -10.99 -2.75 4.37
N VAL A 346 -10.18 -1.71 4.57
CA VAL A 346 -9.29 -1.60 5.73
C VAL A 346 -9.40 -0.19 6.35
N PRO A 347 -10.61 0.22 6.78
CA PRO A 347 -10.89 1.60 7.16
C PRO A 347 -10.12 2.04 8.41
N PRO A 348 -9.61 3.29 8.44
CA PRO A 348 -9.22 3.94 9.68
C PRO A 348 -10.46 4.31 10.51
N LEU A 349 -11.31 5.19 9.96
CA LEU A 349 -12.57 5.69 10.51
C LEU A 349 -13.56 5.91 9.33
N PRO A 350 -14.88 5.94 9.56
CA PRO A 350 -15.89 6.03 8.50
C PRO A 350 -16.02 7.41 7.83
N ASP A 351 -15.34 8.45 8.33
CA ASP A 351 -15.54 9.87 8.05
C ASP A 351 -14.37 10.54 7.34
N GLU A 352 -13.49 9.78 6.68
CA GLU A 352 -12.45 10.36 5.82
C GLU A 352 -13.07 11.19 4.70
N VAL A 353 -12.44 12.32 4.40
CA VAL A 353 -12.86 13.27 3.37
C VAL A 353 -11.70 13.71 2.51
N PHE A 354 -12.00 14.15 1.30
CA PHE A 354 -11.03 14.75 0.40
C PHE A 354 -11.56 16.04 -0.19
N ARG A 355 -10.65 16.92 -0.64
CA ARG A 355 -11.01 18.12 -1.41
C ARG A 355 -10.03 18.32 -2.55
N LEU A 356 -10.53 18.78 -3.69
CA LEU A 356 -9.66 19.23 -4.77
C LEU A 356 -9.03 20.57 -4.41
N ILE A 357 -7.72 20.67 -4.55
CA ILE A 357 -6.98 21.93 -4.43
C ILE A 357 -6.51 22.38 -5.81
N GLU A 358 -6.57 23.68 -6.06
CA GLU A 358 -6.05 24.29 -7.28
C GLU A 358 -4.53 24.47 -7.15
N ALA A 359 -3.80 23.43 -7.51
CA ALA A 359 -2.34 23.43 -7.51
C ALA A 359 -1.81 22.49 -8.59
N ASP A 360 -0.60 22.77 -9.09
CA ASP A 360 0.01 21.95 -10.13
C ASP A 360 0.75 20.75 -9.52
N PRO A 361 0.32 19.49 -9.77
CA PRO A 361 1.02 18.31 -9.25
C PRO A 361 2.39 18.07 -9.88
N ARG A 362 2.78 18.87 -10.87
CA ARG A 362 4.11 18.86 -11.49
C ARG A 362 5.11 19.74 -10.74
N ASP A 363 4.63 20.60 -9.82
CA ASP A 363 5.49 21.42 -8.95
C ASP A 363 5.78 20.67 -7.63
N PRO A 364 7.06 20.37 -7.31
CA PRO A 364 7.42 19.74 -6.05
C PRO A 364 6.97 20.55 -4.82
N ARG A 365 6.89 21.88 -4.90
CA ARG A 365 6.45 22.70 -3.75
C ARG A 365 4.97 22.52 -3.48
N ALA A 366 4.13 22.57 -4.52
CA ALA A 366 2.71 22.27 -4.42
C ALA A 366 2.44 20.90 -3.80
N LEU A 367 3.17 19.86 -4.23
CA LEU A 367 3.05 18.52 -3.63
C LEU A 367 3.53 18.48 -2.18
N ALA A 368 4.62 19.17 -1.84
CA ALA A 368 5.14 19.23 -0.48
C ALA A 368 4.13 19.90 0.47
N ASP A 369 3.61 21.07 0.07
CA ASP A 369 2.66 21.86 0.85
C ASP A 369 1.36 21.07 1.06
N ALA A 370 0.83 20.44 0.01
CA ALA A 370 -0.31 19.54 0.12
C ALA A 370 -0.03 18.37 1.08
N ALA A 371 1.13 17.72 0.94
CA ALA A 371 1.47 16.53 1.73
C ALA A 371 1.61 16.81 3.23
N VAL A 372 2.10 17.99 3.62
CA VAL A 372 2.24 18.37 5.03
C VAL A 372 0.96 18.96 5.62
N SER A 373 0.06 19.47 4.77
CA SER A 373 -1.23 20.02 5.20
C SER A 373 -2.29 18.97 5.52
N GLU A 374 -2.06 17.71 5.10
CA GLU A 374 -2.96 16.58 5.37
C GLU A 374 -3.09 16.33 6.89
N CYS A 375 -4.34 16.30 7.37
CA CYS A 375 -4.65 16.23 8.79
C CYS A 375 -5.74 15.19 9.08
N ALA A 376 -5.47 14.25 9.99
CA ALA A 376 -6.47 13.41 10.68
C ALA A 376 -7.75 12.99 9.89
N GLY A 377 -7.62 12.50 8.64
CA GLY A 377 -8.75 12.03 7.82
C GLY A 377 -9.18 12.99 6.70
N GLU A 378 -8.56 14.17 6.62
CA GLU A 378 -8.76 15.19 5.60
C GLU A 378 -7.62 15.15 4.57
N TYR A 379 -7.96 14.85 3.32
CA TYR A 379 -6.99 14.70 2.24
C TYR A 379 -7.09 15.86 1.22
N PRO A 380 -6.07 16.72 1.11
CA PRO A 380 -5.93 17.60 -0.05
C PRO A 380 -5.56 16.78 -1.29
N VAL A 381 -6.27 16.98 -2.39
CA VAL A 381 -6.12 16.18 -3.61
C VAL A 381 -5.81 17.08 -4.79
N LEU A 382 -4.78 16.72 -5.54
CA LEU A 382 -4.45 17.37 -6.81
C LEU A 382 -4.96 16.50 -7.95
N ARG A 383 -5.42 17.15 -9.02
CA ARG A 383 -5.88 16.47 -10.23
C ARG A 383 -4.92 16.72 -11.38
N ALA A 384 -4.54 15.66 -12.09
CA ALA A 384 -3.84 15.74 -13.37
C ALA A 384 -4.48 14.75 -14.34
N GLU A 385 -5.18 15.24 -15.36
CA GLU A 385 -5.84 14.40 -16.37
C GLU A 385 -6.71 13.30 -15.73
N LYS A 386 -6.31 12.03 -15.86
CA LYS A 386 -6.97 10.84 -15.29
C LYS A 386 -6.43 10.42 -13.92
N LEU A 387 -5.74 11.32 -13.21
CA LEU A 387 -5.15 11.05 -11.91
C LEU A 387 -5.77 11.93 -10.84
N LEU A 388 -6.10 11.30 -9.71
CA LEU A 388 -6.19 11.96 -8.42
C LEU A 388 -4.93 11.60 -7.64
N ILE A 389 -4.24 12.60 -7.13
CA ILE A 389 -3.01 12.45 -6.36
C ILE A 389 -3.34 12.88 -4.94
N LEU A 390 -3.06 12.00 -3.96
CA LEU A 390 -3.39 12.19 -2.55
C LEU A 390 -2.07 12.26 -1.75
N PRO A 391 -1.41 13.43 -1.70
CA PRO A 391 -0.14 13.59 -1.03
C PRO A 391 -0.32 13.45 0.49
N ALA A 392 0.61 12.74 1.12
CA ALA A 392 0.73 12.72 2.57
C ALA A 392 2.20 12.54 2.94
N ALA A 393 2.68 13.35 3.87
CA ALA A 393 4.03 13.25 4.42
C ALA A 393 4.06 13.86 5.82
N ARG A 394 5.08 13.51 6.62
CA ARG A 394 5.31 14.19 7.89
C ARG A 394 6.17 15.43 7.67
N ALA A 395 5.80 16.54 8.33
CA ALA A 395 6.57 17.79 8.31
C ALA A 395 7.99 17.63 8.87
N GLU A 396 8.19 16.71 9.83
CA GLU A 396 9.51 16.43 10.42
C GLU A 396 9.91 14.95 10.28
N GLY A 397 11.21 14.77 9.99
CA GLY A 397 11.90 13.49 9.98
C GLY A 397 12.03 12.88 8.59
N ARG A 398 13.28 12.80 8.09
CA ARG A 398 13.63 11.74 7.15
C ARG A 398 13.32 10.42 7.84
N GLY A 399 12.22 9.81 7.48
CA GLY A 399 12.06 8.42 7.81
C GLY A 399 13.18 7.67 7.10
N ARG A 400 14.18 7.17 7.83
CA ARG A 400 15.22 6.36 7.20
C ARG A 400 14.52 5.18 6.53
N GLY A 401 15.02 4.78 5.36
CA GLY A 401 14.67 3.48 4.78
C GLY A 401 15.03 2.29 5.68
N SER A 402 15.75 2.52 6.80
CA SER A 402 16.16 1.52 7.79
C SER A 402 15.25 1.37 9.00
N GLU A 403 14.07 1.99 9.06
CA GLU A 403 13.05 1.50 10.00
C GLU A 403 12.34 0.28 9.39
N PRO A 404 12.27 -0.87 10.09
CA PRO A 404 11.54 -2.02 9.60
C PRO A 404 10.09 -1.61 9.30
N GLU A 405 9.52 -2.07 8.17
CA GLU A 405 8.12 -1.81 7.79
C GLU A 405 7.11 -2.23 8.88
N HIS A 406 7.53 -3.00 9.88
CA HIS A 406 6.78 -3.26 11.11
C HIS A 406 6.46 -1.98 11.92
N GLY A 407 7.17 -0.87 11.71
CA GLY A 407 6.90 0.47 12.27
C GLY A 407 6.27 1.47 11.29
N SER A 408 5.64 1.00 10.21
CA SER A 408 5.10 1.75 9.06
C SER A 408 3.99 2.78 9.35
N ALA A 409 3.82 3.23 10.60
CA ALA A 409 3.06 4.41 10.95
C ALA A 409 3.47 5.67 10.16
N ARG A 410 4.64 5.70 9.50
CA ARG A 410 5.05 6.81 8.63
C ARG A 410 4.32 6.91 7.30
N PHE A 411 3.94 5.77 6.69
CA PHE A 411 3.39 5.72 5.34
C PHE A 411 1.98 5.13 5.28
N HIS A 412 1.36 4.88 6.45
CA HIS A 412 0.03 4.28 6.51
C HIS A 412 -1.00 5.06 5.68
N ARG A 413 -0.90 6.39 5.66
CA ARG A 413 -1.80 7.25 4.87
C ARG A 413 -1.63 7.10 3.36
N LEU A 414 -0.44 6.74 2.89
CA LEU A 414 -0.13 6.54 1.46
C LEU A 414 -0.36 5.11 0.97
N LYS A 415 -0.41 4.13 1.87
CA LYS A 415 -0.61 2.72 1.48
C LYS A 415 -1.95 2.61 0.75
N LEU A 416 -1.87 2.10 -0.49
CA LEU A 416 -2.95 1.92 -1.46
C LEU A 416 -3.71 3.19 -1.91
N ARG A 417 -3.16 4.40 -1.63
CA ARG A 417 -3.87 5.67 -1.87
C ARG A 417 -3.08 6.79 -2.54
N GLY A 418 -1.74 6.74 -2.57
CA GLY A 418 -0.94 7.90 -3.02
C GLY A 418 -1.33 8.46 -4.40
N ILE A 419 -1.82 7.60 -5.29
CA ILE A 419 -2.46 8.00 -6.55
C ILE A 419 -3.65 7.09 -6.86
N GLN A 420 -4.65 7.62 -7.57
CA GLN A 420 -5.82 6.90 -8.07
C GLN A 420 -6.12 7.29 -9.52
N CYS A 421 -6.76 6.38 -10.26
CA CYS A 421 -7.36 6.65 -11.56
C CYS A 421 -8.83 6.18 -11.55
N PRO A 422 -9.66 6.52 -12.57
CA PRO A 422 -11.09 6.21 -12.56
C PRO A 422 -11.44 4.74 -12.21
N PRO A 423 -10.77 3.71 -12.78
CA PRO A 423 -11.11 2.33 -12.45
C PRO A 423 -10.70 1.89 -11.04
N THR A 424 -9.72 2.55 -10.42
CA THR A 424 -9.18 2.13 -9.10
C THR A 424 -9.86 2.84 -7.95
N ASP A 425 -10.41 4.04 -8.20
CA ASP A 425 -11.24 4.79 -7.26
C ASP A 425 -12.40 5.51 -7.99
N PRO A 426 -13.41 4.77 -8.46
CA PRO A 426 -14.51 5.36 -9.22
C PRO A 426 -15.38 6.31 -8.38
N VAL A 427 -15.36 6.18 -7.04
CA VAL A 427 -16.16 7.01 -6.14
C VAL A 427 -15.59 8.41 -6.07
N SER A 428 -14.29 8.56 -5.77
CA SER A 428 -13.69 9.89 -5.65
C SER A 428 -13.69 10.65 -6.98
N PHE A 429 -13.53 9.96 -8.11
CA PHE A 429 -13.66 10.57 -9.43
C PHE A 429 -15.09 11.05 -9.73
N ALA A 430 -16.10 10.22 -9.44
CA ALA A 430 -17.50 10.63 -9.62
C ALA A 430 -17.83 11.87 -8.79
N LEU A 431 -17.45 11.88 -7.51
CA LEU A 431 -17.69 13.02 -6.61
C LEU A 431 -16.92 14.27 -7.05
N ALA A 432 -15.67 14.13 -7.47
CA ALA A 432 -14.85 15.21 -8.00
C ALA A 432 -15.44 15.85 -9.27
N ASP A 433 -16.18 15.06 -10.06
CA ASP A 433 -16.88 15.50 -11.27
C ASP A 433 -18.33 15.97 -11.01
N GLY A 434 -18.77 16.00 -9.74
CA GLY A 434 -20.13 16.38 -9.36
C GLY A 434 -21.20 15.34 -9.70
N ASN A 435 -20.78 14.11 -10.03
CA ASN A 435 -21.68 13.01 -10.37
C ASN A 435 -22.22 12.33 -9.11
N ARG A 436 -23.46 11.85 -9.21
CA ARG A 436 -24.11 11.04 -8.16
C ARG A 436 -23.98 9.54 -8.38
N THR A 437 -23.28 9.12 -9.43
CA THR A 437 -23.13 7.71 -9.80
C THR A 437 -21.66 7.43 -10.13
N ALA A 438 -21.14 6.33 -9.60
CA ALA A 438 -19.78 5.86 -9.87
C ALA A 438 -19.81 4.64 -10.80
N LEU A 439 -18.85 4.55 -11.72
CA LEU A 439 -18.72 3.45 -12.68
C LEU A 439 -17.66 2.46 -12.21
N PHE A 440 -18.09 1.32 -11.67
CA PHE A 440 -17.19 0.25 -11.26
C PHE A 440 -16.91 -0.71 -12.42
N PRO A 441 -15.67 -0.88 -12.89
CA PRO A 441 -15.38 -1.72 -14.03
C PRO A 441 -15.67 -3.20 -13.73
N ASN A 442 -16.26 -3.94 -14.68
CA ASN A 442 -16.63 -5.35 -14.51
C ASN A 442 -15.43 -6.29 -14.70
N VAL A 443 -14.37 -6.07 -13.91
CA VAL A 443 -13.16 -6.90 -13.91
C VAL A 443 -12.78 -7.35 -12.51
N PRO A 444 -12.06 -8.49 -12.38
CA PRO A 444 -11.57 -8.95 -11.09
C PRO A 444 -10.75 -7.88 -10.34
N GLY A 445 -11.04 -7.71 -9.07
CA GLY A 445 -10.38 -6.79 -8.13
C GLY A 445 -10.92 -5.36 -8.10
N TRP A 446 -11.52 -4.87 -9.19
CA TRP A 446 -12.07 -3.51 -9.27
C TRP A 446 -13.59 -3.44 -9.47
N SER A 447 -14.25 -4.58 -9.67
CA SER A 447 -15.70 -4.63 -9.74
C SER A 447 -16.35 -4.20 -8.42
N ALA A 448 -17.59 -3.69 -8.52
CA ALA A 448 -18.39 -3.36 -7.34
C ALA A 448 -18.54 -4.57 -6.42
N ARG A 449 -18.74 -5.76 -7.01
CA ARG A 449 -18.87 -7.04 -6.30
C ARG A 449 -17.58 -7.42 -5.56
N ASP A 450 -16.44 -7.41 -6.22
CA ASP A 450 -15.17 -7.80 -5.60
C ASP A 450 -14.78 -6.82 -4.49
N SER A 451 -15.02 -5.52 -4.72
CA SER A 451 -14.80 -4.50 -3.70
C SER A 451 -15.71 -4.69 -2.48
N ALA A 452 -16.99 -5.05 -2.68
CA ALA A 452 -17.93 -5.32 -1.59
C ALA A 452 -17.56 -6.61 -0.83
N LEU A 453 -17.28 -7.70 -1.56
CA LEU A 453 -16.87 -8.98 -0.99
C LEU A 453 -15.57 -8.87 -0.19
N ARG A 454 -14.58 -8.11 -0.67
CA ARG A 454 -13.35 -7.88 0.10
C ARG A 454 -13.64 -7.16 1.41
N ALA A 455 -14.44 -6.09 1.37
CA ALA A 455 -14.80 -5.35 2.57
C ALA A 455 -15.57 -6.23 3.56
N VAL A 456 -16.57 -6.98 3.09
CA VAL A 456 -17.33 -7.92 3.93
C VAL A 456 -16.42 -8.97 4.56
N ALA A 457 -15.47 -9.53 3.82
CA ALA A 457 -14.59 -10.57 4.35
C ALA A 457 -13.68 -10.08 5.48
N GLU A 458 -13.12 -8.86 5.38
CA GLU A 458 -12.34 -8.26 6.47
C GLU A 458 -13.22 -7.98 7.70
N HIS A 459 -14.39 -7.38 7.50
CA HIS A 459 -15.31 -7.05 8.60
C HIS A 459 -15.89 -8.29 9.26
N ALA A 460 -16.21 -9.34 8.49
CA ALA A 460 -16.72 -10.60 9.01
C ALA A 460 -15.69 -11.28 9.91
N ALA A 461 -14.42 -11.32 9.50
CA ALA A 461 -13.35 -11.89 10.31
C ALA A 461 -13.13 -11.09 11.61
N TRP A 462 -13.21 -9.75 11.55
CA TRP A 462 -13.12 -8.89 12.71
C TRP A 462 -14.30 -9.06 13.68
N LEU A 463 -15.53 -9.11 13.16
CA LEU A 463 -16.75 -9.36 13.95
C LEU A 463 -16.70 -10.73 14.65
N ALA A 464 -16.31 -11.78 13.91
CA ALA A 464 -16.17 -13.14 14.44
C ALA A 464 -15.09 -13.24 15.54
N ALA A 465 -14.09 -12.38 15.52
CA ALA A 465 -13.04 -12.28 16.54
C ALA A 465 -13.45 -11.45 17.77
N GLY A 466 -14.73 -11.15 17.94
CA GLY A 466 -15.20 -10.29 19.04
C GLY A 466 -14.70 -8.86 18.91
N ARG A 467 -14.51 -8.37 17.68
CA ARG A 467 -14.02 -7.02 17.36
C ARG A 467 -12.58 -6.75 17.82
N THR A 468 -11.75 -7.80 17.84
CA THR A 468 -10.33 -7.68 18.15
C THR A 468 -9.48 -7.67 16.87
N ASP A 469 -8.45 -6.84 16.85
CA ASP A 469 -7.58 -6.64 15.68
C ASP A 469 -6.47 -7.70 15.57
N GLY A 470 -6.30 -8.57 16.57
CA GLY A 470 -5.21 -9.55 16.57
C GLY A 470 -3.84 -8.90 16.36
N ASN A 471 -2.97 -9.55 15.58
CA ASN A 471 -1.67 -9.02 15.17
C ASN A 471 -1.72 -8.45 13.73
N VAL A 472 -2.55 -7.43 13.50
CA VAL A 472 -2.63 -6.74 12.20
C VAL A 472 -1.30 -6.11 11.77
N ARG A 473 -1.17 -5.83 10.47
CA ARG A 473 -0.01 -5.14 9.91
C ARG A 473 0.19 -3.77 10.55
N GLY A 474 1.45 -3.35 10.73
CA GLY A 474 1.79 -2.10 11.44
C GLY A 474 1.14 -0.85 10.86
N TRP A 475 0.99 -0.76 9.52
CA TRP A 475 0.30 0.36 8.88
C TRP A 475 -1.21 0.35 9.14
N VAL A 476 -1.81 -0.83 9.31
CA VAL A 476 -3.23 -0.98 9.66
C VAL A 476 -3.46 -0.55 11.10
N ALA A 477 -2.63 -1.02 12.04
CA ALA A 477 -2.70 -0.61 13.45
C ALA A 477 -2.49 0.91 13.64
N ALA A 478 -1.58 1.52 12.86
CA ALA A 478 -1.27 2.94 12.97
C ALA A 478 -2.45 3.87 12.61
N GLN A 479 -3.44 3.37 11.87
CA GLN A 479 -4.61 4.14 11.45
C GLN A 479 -5.50 4.57 12.61
N THR A 480 -5.53 3.80 13.70
CA THR A 480 -6.48 3.98 14.81
C THR A 480 -5.80 4.19 16.16
N SER A 481 -4.46 4.28 16.19
CA SER A 481 -3.66 4.25 17.42
C SER A 481 -3.90 5.44 18.36
N ALA A 482 -4.49 6.54 17.89
CA ALA A 482 -4.79 7.73 18.68
C ALA A 482 -6.24 7.78 19.19
N ALA A 483 -7.11 6.86 18.75
CA ALA A 483 -8.54 6.89 19.05
C ALA A 483 -8.91 5.92 20.20
N PRO A 484 -9.91 6.24 21.05
CA PRO A 484 -10.41 5.33 22.06
C PRO A 484 -10.94 4.02 21.43
N PRO A 485 -10.70 2.83 22.04
CA PRO A 485 -11.13 1.56 21.47
C PRO A 485 -12.64 1.47 21.16
N ALA A 486 -13.49 2.02 22.02
CA ALA A 486 -14.95 2.04 21.82
C ALA A 486 -15.35 2.88 20.60
N ALA A 487 -14.69 4.02 20.38
CA ALA A 487 -14.91 4.87 19.21
C ALA A 487 -14.42 4.22 17.92
N VAL A 488 -13.25 3.57 17.95
CA VAL A 488 -12.73 2.77 16.82
C VAL A 488 -13.70 1.65 16.47
N SER A 489 -14.23 0.97 17.49
CA SER A 489 -15.19 -0.13 17.31
C SER A 489 -16.49 0.37 16.69
N LEU A 490 -17.06 1.47 17.21
CA LEU A 490 -18.27 2.07 16.66
C LEU A 490 -18.09 2.56 15.22
N GLY A 491 -16.98 3.26 14.95
CA GLY A 491 -16.65 3.70 13.60
C GLY A 491 -16.50 2.54 12.62
N ARG A 492 -15.82 1.46 13.04
CA ARG A 492 -15.66 0.27 12.20
C ARG A 492 -16.99 -0.47 12.00
N LEU A 493 -17.89 -0.48 12.97
CA LEU A 493 -19.24 -1.02 12.81
C LEU A 493 -20.04 -0.26 11.73
N PHE A 494 -19.91 1.06 11.63
CA PHE A 494 -20.50 1.81 10.51
C PHE A 494 -19.90 1.39 9.16
N THR A 495 -18.58 1.15 9.09
CA THR A 495 -17.96 0.67 7.85
C THR A 495 -18.32 -0.78 7.50
N ALA A 496 -18.55 -1.63 8.50
CA ALA A 496 -19.07 -2.98 8.31
C ALA A 496 -20.52 -2.94 7.81
N ALA A 497 -21.37 -2.12 8.42
CA ALA A 497 -22.73 -1.88 7.94
C ALA A 497 -22.73 -1.39 6.47
N ARG A 498 -21.87 -0.41 6.14
CA ARG A 498 -21.68 0.07 4.77
C ARG A 498 -21.33 -1.08 3.81
N ALA A 499 -20.38 -1.93 4.17
CA ALA A 499 -19.94 -3.04 3.33
C ALA A 499 -21.05 -4.09 3.11
N GLY A 500 -21.76 -4.48 4.18
CA GLY A 500 -22.87 -5.42 4.12
C GLY A 500 -24.04 -4.89 3.28
N LEU A 501 -24.46 -3.66 3.52
CA LEU A 501 -25.53 -2.99 2.76
C LEU A 501 -25.15 -2.78 1.30
N PHE A 502 -23.90 -2.43 1.01
CA PHE A 502 -23.43 -2.30 -0.36
C PHE A 502 -23.52 -3.64 -1.08
N LEU A 503 -23.01 -4.73 -0.48
CA LEU A 503 -23.11 -6.07 -1.07
C LEU A 503 -24.57 -6.50 -1.31
N GLU A 504 -25.46 -6.26 -0.34
CA GLU A 504 -26.90 -6.54 -0.46
C GLU A 504 -27.52 -5.78 -1.63
N SER A 505 -27.17 -4.50 -1.80
CA SER A 505 -27.73 -3.65 -2.87
C SER A 505 -27.35 -4.08 -4.29
N LEU A 506 -26.25 -4.83 -4.46
CA LEU A 506 -25.77 -5.24 -5.79
C LEU A 506 -26.71 -6.23 -6.50
N ALA A 507 -27.62 -6.89 -5.78
CA ALA A 507 -28.60 -7.79 -6.36
C ALA A 507 -29.73 -7.07 -7.11
N ASP A 508 -30.01 -5.81 -6.72
CA ASP A 508 -31.13 -5.02 -7.23
C ASP A 508 -30.65 -3.67 -7.77
N GLN A 509 -30.66 -2.63 -6.93
CA GLN A 509 -30.19 -1.29 -7.25
C GLN A 509 -28.89 -1.01 -6.51
N ALA A 510 -27.77 -1.15 -7.22
CA ALA A 510 -26.44 -0.98 -6.66
C ALA A 510 -26.27 0.44 -6.09
N GLU A 511 -26.09 0.56 -4.78
CA GLU A 511 -26.00 1.84 -4.10
C GLU A 511 -24.99 1.79 -2.94
N LEU A 512 -24.10 2.77 -2.90
CA LEU A 512 -23.08 2.93 -1.89
C LEU A 512 -23.35 4.15 -1.01
N ALA A 513 -23.65 3.90 0.27
CA ALA A 513 -23.79 4.93 1.28
C ALA A 513 -22.43 5.52 1.68
N LEU A 514 -22.25 6.82 1.46
CA LEU A 514 -20.95 7.47 1.62
C LEU A 514 -20.66 7.91 3.04
N THR A 515 -21.66 8.35 3.79
CA THR A 515 -21.48 8.94 5.14
C THR A 515 -22.07 8.05 6.24
N VAL A 516 -21.69 8.32 7.49
CA VAL A 516 -22.28 7.67 8.68
C VAL A 516 -23.80 7.83 8.69
N ASN A 517 -24.30 9.03 8.38
CA ASN A 517 -25.74 9.30 8.31
C ASN A 517 -26.42 8.50 7.20
N ALA A 518 -25.86 8.44 6.00
CA ALA A 518 -26.45 7.64 4.92
C ALA A 518 -26.46 6.13 5.23
N VAL A 519 -25.46 5.63 5.95
CA VAL A 519 -25.47 4.24 6.45
C VAL A 519 -26.58 4.05 7.48
N ALA A 520 -26.70 4.98 8.43
CA ALA A 520 -27.73 4.97 9.46
C ALA A 520 -29.15 5.00 8.86
N ASP A 521 -29.42 5.92 7.93
CA ASP A 521 -30.71 6.04 7.24
C ASP A 521 -31.11 4.72 6.57
N ARG A 522 -30.15 4.04 5.94
CA ARG A 522 -30.40 2.74 5.29
C ARG A 522 -30.63 1.61 6.28
N LEU A 523 -29.92 1.58 7.40
CA LEU A 523 -30.18 0.62 8.48
C LEU A 523 -31.58 0.83 9.08
N ALA A 524 -31.96 2.08 9.36
CA ALA A 524 -33.25 2.43 9.92
C ALA A 524 -34.40 2.13 8.93
N ALA A 525 -34.21 2.42 7.64
CA ALA A 525 -35.18 2.06 6.59
C ALA A 525 -35.36 0.55 6.45
N ARG A 526 -34.28 -0.23 6.59
CA ARG A 526 -34.31 -1.68 6.53
C ARG A 526 -35.05 -2.31 7.71
N ASN A 527 -34.90 -1.76 8.92
CA ASN A 527 -35.61 -2.23 10.11
C ASN A 527 -35.97 -1.05 11.05
N PRO A 528 -37.17 -0.47 10.93
CA PRO A 528 -37.60 0.67 11.74
C PRO A 528 -37.56 0.43 13.25
N ALA A 529 -37.69 -0.83 13.70
CA ALA A 529 -37.60 -1.17 15.13
C ALA A 529 -36.20 -0.92 15.72
N THR A 530 -35.18 -0.77 14.87
CA THR A 530 -33.80 -0.49 15.28
C THR A 530 -33.39 0.98 15.19
N ALA A 531 -34.31 1.86 14.75
CA ALA A 531 -34.02 3.27 14.50
C ALA A 531 -33.41 3.99 15.71
N ALA A 532 -33.92 3.76 16.93
CA ALA A 532 -33.39 4.38 18.14
C ALA A 532 -31.91 4.02 18.40
N VAL A 533 -31.54 2.73 18.27
CA VAL A 533 -30.15 2.27 18.45
C VAL A 533 -29.23 2.88 17.38
N VAL A 534 -29.73 3.00 16.16
CA VAL A 534 -29.00 3.61 15.04
C VAL A 534 -28.77 5.10 15.29
N GLU A 535 -29.79 5.83 15.74
CA GLU A 535 -29.71 7.26 16.08
C GLU A 535 -28.76 7.52 17.25
N ASP A 536 -28.84 6.69 18.30
CA ASP A 536 -27.90 6.72 19.42
C ASP A 536 -26.47 6.45 18.97
N ALA A 537 -26.26 5.51 18.03
CA ALA A 537 -24.94 5.19 17.48
C ALA A 537 -24.37 6.38 16.68
N VAL A 538 -25.18 7.07 15.87
CA VAL A 538 -24.78 8.28 15.16
C VAL A 538 -24.41 9.37 16.16
N THR A 539 -25.26 9.60 17.16
CA THR A 539 -25.05 10.61 18.21
C THR A 539 -23.80 10.32 19.04
N GLY A 540 -23.59 9.06 19.44
CA GLY A 540 -22.41 8.63 20.18
C GLY A 540 -21.12 8.79 19.38
N TYR A 541 -21.15 8.45 18.09
CA TYR A 541 -20.00 8.67 17.20
C TYR A 541 -19.73 10.16 16.98
N ALA A 542 -20.77 10.97 16.78
CA ALA A 542 -20.67 12.41 16.61
C ALA A 542 -20.14 13.11 17.87
N GLY A 543 -20.63 12.72 19.05
CA GLY A 543 -20.18 13.25 20.34
C GLY A 543 -18.69 12.96 20.61
N TRP A 544 -18.17 11.84 20.11
CA TRP A 544 -16.73 11.55 20.16
C TRP A 544 -15.92 12.40 19.16
N ARG A 545 -16.44 12.63 17.95
CA ARG A 545 -15.73 13.43 16.94
C ARG A 545 -15.77 14.93 17.21
N GLY A 546 -16.78 15.40 17.93
CA GLY A 546 -16.93 16.80 18.33
C GLY A 546 -16.00 17.24 19.46
N GLU A 547 -16.15 18.48 19.88
CA GLU A 547 -15.24 19.19 20.81
C GLU A 547 -15.02 18.49 22.16
N HIS A 548 -16.00 17.72 22.62
CA HIS A 548 -15.99 17.10 23.94
C HIS A 548 -15.28 15.73 23.96
N ALA A 549 -15.00 15.15 22.80
CA ALA A 549 -14.29 13.87 22.62
C ALA A 549 -14.80 12.72 23.51
N VAL A 550 -16.11 12.68 23.80
CA VAL A 550 -16.71 11.71 24.72
C VAL A 550 -16.75 10.34 24.06
N ALA A 551 -16.09 9.35 24.64
CA ALA A 551 -16.09 7.99 24.10
C ALA A 551 -17.52 7.39 24.14
N PRO A 552 -17.93 6.63 23.09
CA PRO A 552 -19.22 5.96 23.10
C PRO A 552 -19.35 4.95 24.23
N ALA A 553 -20.55 4.83 24.79
CA ALA A 553 -20.86 3.86 25.83
C ALA A 553 -20.66 2.41 25.31
N PRO A 554 -19.98 1.51 26.06
CA PRO A 554 -19.80 0.13 25.63
C PRO A 554 -21.11 -0.60 25.29
N GLU A 555 -22.18 -0.34 26.05
CA GLU A 555 -23.51 -0.93 25.84
C GLU A 555 -24.10 -0.55 24.49
N LEU A 556 -23.90 0.70 24.06
CA LEU A 556 -24.30 1.19 22.74
C LEU A 556 -23.51 0.47 21.63
N VAL A 557 -22.19 0.29 21.82
CA VAL A 557 -21.34 -0.42 20.86
C VAL A 557 -21.79 -1.88 20.72
N GLU A 558 -22.16 -2.55 21.81
CA GLU A 558 -22.69 -3.91 21.76
C GLU A 558 -24.05 -3.99 21.06
N ALA A 559 -24.97 -3.08 21.40
CA ALA A 559 -26.30 -3.03 20.79
C ALA A 559 -26.21 -2.81 19.27
N PHE A 560 -25.36 -1.87 18.84
CA PHE A 560 -25.16 -1.60 17.42
C PHE A 560 -24.43 -2.76 16.71
N ALA A 561 -23.49 -3.42 17.38
CA ALA A 561 -22.82 -4.60 16.79
C ALA A 561 -23.77 -5.77 16.56
N ALA A 562 -24.71 -6.02 17.48
CA ALA A 562 -25.73 -7.05 17.30
C ALA A 562 -26.61 -6.76 16.06
N LEU A 563 -26.93 -5.49 15.83
CA LEU A 563 -27.64 -5.04 14.62
C LEU A 563 -26.83 -5.33 13.36
N VAL A 564 -25.56 -4.93 13.32
CA VAL A 564 -24.68 -5.14 12.15
C VAL A 564 -24.46 -6.62 11.87
N ALA A 565 -24.25 -7.45 12.89
CA ALA A 565 -24.06 -8.89 12.74
C ALA A 565 -25.28 -9.62 12.15
N ASN A 566 -26.47 -9.03 12.23
CA ASN A 566 -27.71 -9.57 11.64
C ASN A 566 -27.89 -9.22 10.15
N LEU A 567 -26.99 -8.45 9.54
CA LEU A 567 -27.02 -8.24 8.09
C LEU A 567 -26.73 -9.56 7.36
N PRO A 568 -27.38 -9.84 6.21
CA PRO A 568 -27.22 -11.11 5.50
C PRO A 568 -25.77 -11.45 5.15
N ALA A 569 -24.95 -10.43 4.88
CA ALA A 569 -23.52 -10.57 4.59
C ALA A 569 -22.69 -11.14 5.77
N TYR A 570 -23.20 -11.05 7.00
CA TYR A 570 -22.54 -11.49 8.22
C TYR A 570 -23.27 -12.64 8.92
N ASP A 571 -24.47 -13.02 8.47
CA ASP A 571 -25.24 -14.13 9.04
C ASP A 571 -24.54 -15.48 8.74
N PRO A 572 -24.09 -16.21 9.77
CA PRO A 572 -23.49 -17.54 9.60
C PRO A 572 -24.40 -18.54 8.87
N LYS A 573 -25.72 -18.34 8.91
CA LYS A 573 -26.72 -19.22 8.28
C LYS A 573 -26.99 -18.86 6.80
N GLY A 574 -26.67 -17.64 6.37
CA GLY A 574 -26.82 -17.17 5.00
C GLY A 574 -25.75 -17.68 4.04
N ALA A 575 -24.56 -18.02 4.57
CA ALA A 575 -23.39 -18.48 3.81
C ALA A 575 -23.59 -19.79 3.03
N GLY A 576 -24.71 -20.51 3.24
CA GLY A 576 -25.06 -21.75 2.54
C GLY A 576 -26.21 -21.64 1.53
N ARG A 577 -26.72 -20.45 1.20
CA ARG A 577 -27.94 -20.30 0.36
C ARG A 577 -27.80 -19.49 -0.93
N SER A 578 -26.65 -18.88 -1.23
CA SER A 578 -26.49 -17.99 -2.39
C SER A 578 -25.87 -18.63 -3.65
N GLU A 579 -26.01 -19.95 -3.86
CA GLU A 579 -25.49 -20.65 -5.06
C GLU A 579 -26.55 -20.90 -6.15
N GLN A 580 -27.70 -20.23 -6.12
CA GLN A 580 -28.68 -20.27 -7.22
C GLN A 580 -29.26 -18.88 -7.51
N ALA A 581 -28.44 -17.98 -8.07
CA ALA A 581 -28.90 -16.81 -8.83
C ALA A 581 -27.79 -16.34 -9.77
#